data_AF-A0A369KMH9-F1
#
_entry.id   AF-A0A369KMH9-F1
#
_cell.length_a   1.000
_cell.length_b   1.000
_cell.length_c   1.000
_cell.angle_alpha   90.00
_cell.angle_beta   90.00
_cell.angle_gamma   90.00
#
_symmetry.space_group_name_H-M   'P 1'
#
loop_
_entity.id
_entity.type
_entity.pdbx_description
1 polymer ?
#
loop_
_entity_poly.entity_id
_entity_poly.type
_entity_poly.pdbx_seq_one_letter_code
_entity_poly.pdbx_strand_id
1 'polypeptide(L)' 'MKNKKKVFSEEFKRKAVNLSNNSQKSLQEIVDELGIGFTNLCKWQNQYLQHGVIKPESYKKPKDHETI' A
#
# COMPACT_ATOMS: atom_id res chain seq x y z
N MET A 1 -14.09 20.06 -6.55
CA MET A 1 -14.71 18.77 -6.17
C MET A 1 -14.09 18.30 -4.86
N LYS A 2 -14.88 17.97 -3.83
CA LYS A 2 -14.34 17.51 -2.54
C LYS A 2 -14.03 16.01 -2.65
N ASN A 3 -12.78 15.63 -2.92
CA ASN A 3 -12.35 14.23 -2.84
C ASN A 3 -12.64 13.72 -1.43
N LYS A 4 -13.68 12.89 -1.28
CA LYS A 4 -13.99 12.20 -0.02
C LYS A 4 -12.82 11.28 0.28
N LYS A 5 -11.92 11.71 1.18
CA LYS A 5 -10.81 10.88 1.65
C LYS A 5 -11.44 9.67 2.33
N LYS A 6 -11.30 8.47 1.74
CA LYS A 6 -11.63 7.22 2.42
C LYS A 6 -10.77 7.18 3.68
N VAL A 7 -11.41 7.25 4.85
CA VAL A 7 -10.73 7.12 6.14
C VAL A 7 -10.62 5.63 6.42
N PHE A 8 -9.39 5.13 6.41
CA PHE A 8 -9.09 3.75 6.78
C PHE A 8 -8.70 3.71 8.25
N SER A 9 -9.28 2.78 9.01
CA SER A 9 -8.94 2.53 10.42
C SER A 9 -7.49 2.06 10.55
N GLU A 10 -6.84 2.38 11.66
CA GLU A 10 -5.43 2.01 11.90
C GLU A 10 -5.21 0.49 11.87
N GLU A 11 -6.18 -0.28 12.39
CA GLU A 11 -6.16 -1.75 12.31
C GLU A 11 -6.10 -2.24 10.86
N PHE A 12 -6.86 -1.60 9.97
CA PHE A 12 -6.86 -1.92 8.55
C PHE A 12 -5.49 -1.63 7.92
N LYS A 13 -4.90 -0.48 8.26
CA LYS A 13 -3.56 -0.10 7.77
C LYS A 13 -2.50 -1.11 8.23
N ARG A 14 -2.55 -1.53 9.50
CA ARG A 14 -1.65 -2.55 10.05
C ARG A 14 -1.83 -3.90 9.39
N LYS A 15 -3.07 -4.37 9.20
CA LYS A 15 -3.35 -5.63 8.50
C LYS A 15 -2.78 -5.61 7.08
N ALA A 16 -2.99 -4.53 6.34
CA ALA A 16 -2.47 -4.41 4.97
C ALA A 16 -0.92 -4.44 4.91
N VAL A 17 -0.25 -3.73 5.82
CA VAL A 17 1.22 -3.73 5.88
C VAL A 17 1.77 -5.05 6.40
N ASN A 18 1.14 -5.65 7.40
CA ASN A 18 1.51 -6.96 7.94
C ASN A 18 1.38 -8.06 6.87
N LEU A 19 0.29 -8.03 6.08
CA LEU A 19 0.10 -8.91 4.94
C LEU A 19 1.23 -8.73 3.91
N SER A 20 1.68 -7.49 3.68
CA SER A 20 2.80 -7.24 2.75
C SER A 20 4.16 -7.71 3.23
N ASN A 21 4.36 -7.79 4.55
CA ASN A 21 5.62 -8.27 5.12
C ASN A 21 5.64 -9.80 5.30
N ASN A 22 4.49 -10.41 5.58
CA ASN A 22 4.38 -11.86 5.80
C ASN A 22 4.10 -12.64 4.52
N SER A 23 3.46 -12.00 3.54
CA SER A 23 3.18 -12.63 2.26
C SER A 23 4.29 -12.33 1.27
N GLN A 24 4.62 -13.29 0.41
CA GLN A 24 5.53 -13.09 -0.72
C GLN A 24 4.91 -12.23 -1.85
N LYS A 25 3.74 -11.63 -1.59
CA LYS A 25 2.98 -10.79 -2.52
C LYS A 25 3.55 -9.38 -2.56
N SER A 26 3.54 -8.79 -3.76
CA SER A 26 3.89 -7.38 -3.94
C SER A 26 2.80 -6.47 -3.40
N LEU A 27 3.16 -5.23 -3.05
CA LEU A 27 2.18 -4.24 -2.59
C LEU A 27 1.04 -4.00 -3.57
N GLN A 28 1.29 -4.18 -4.87
CA GLN A 28 0.26 -4.03 -5.90
C GLN A 28 -0.82 -5.10 -5.79
N GLU A 29 -0.43 -6.37 -5.64
CA GLU A 29 -1.34 -7.49 -5.43
C GLU A 29 -2.21 -7.26 -4.19
N ILE A 30 -1.61 -6.76 -3.10
CA ILE A 30 -2.32 -6.48 -1.85
C ILE A 30 -3.27 -5.29 -2.01
N VAL A 31 -2.89 -4.30 -2.80
CA VAL A 31 -3.73 -3.13 -3.10
C VAL A 31 -4.94 -3.53 -3.93
N ASP A 32 -4.74 -4.41 -4.91
CA ASP A 32 -5.78 -4.97 -5.75
C ASP A 32 -6.73 -5.85 -4.93
N GLU A 33 -6.19 -6.80 -4.16
CA GLU A 33 -6.94 -7.71 -3.29
C GLU A 33 -7.75 -6.97 -2.21
N LEU A 34 -7.20 -5.90 -1.64
CA LEU A 34 -7.87 -5.10 -0.61
C LEU A 34 -8.70 -3.93 -1.18
N GLY A 35 -8.65 -3.68 -2.49
CA GLY A 35 -9.33 -2.56 -3.15
C GLY A 35 -8.93 -1.18 -2.60
N ILE A 36 -7.69 -1.03 -2.14
CA ILE A 36 -7.16 0.23 -1.60
C ILE A 36 -6.38 1.01 -2.64
N GLY A 37 -5.89 2.20 -2.26
CA GLY A 37 -4.98 2.96 -3.11
C GLY A 37 -3.54 2.55 -2.86
N PHE A 38 -2.77 2.29 -3.92
CA PHE A 38 -1.34 1.97 -3.82
C PHE A 38 -0.56 3.04 -3.04
N THR A 39 -0.85 4.31 -3.29
CA THR A 39 -0.25 5.44 -2.58
C THR A 39 -0.55 5.43 -1.09
N ASN A 40 -1.71 4.91 -0.67
CA ASN A 40 -2.04 4.78 0.74
C ASN A 40 -1.22 3.65 1.37
N LEU A 41 -1.14 2.50 0.72
CA LEU A 41 -0.36 1.38 1.23
C LEU A 41 1.14 1.71 1.32
N CYS A 42 1.70 2.38 0.31
CA CYS A 42 3.10 2.83 0.34
C CYS A 42 3.35 3.85 1.48
N LYS A 43 2.41 4.76 1.74
CA LYS A 43 2.50 5.67 2.90
C LYS A 43 2.45 4.94 4.22
N TRP A 44 1.54 3.97 4.37
CA TRP A 44 1.44 3.17 5.59
C TRP A 44 2.70 2.34 5.75
N GLN A 45 3.13 1.64 4.71
CA GLN A 45 4.36 0.89 4.71
C GLN A 45 5.51 1.78 5.18
N ASN A 46 5.71 2.97 4.60
CA ASN A 46 6.75 3.90 5.06
C ASN A 46 6.55 4.35 6.51
N GLN A 47 5.32 4.66 6.96
CA GLN A 47 5.07 5.00 8.37
C GLN A 47 5.42 3.86 9.33
N TYR A 48 5.15 2.62 8.96
CA TYR A 48 5.46 1.45 9.78
C TYR A 48 6.92 0.97 9.60
N LEU A 49 7.56 1.22 8.44
CA LEU A 49 8.97 0.94 8.16
C LEU A 49 9.93 2.01 8.67
N GLN A 50 9.51 3.25 8.89
CA GLN A 50 10.38 4.28 9.50
C GLN A 50 10.79 3.92 10.93
N HIS A 51 10.13 2.94 11.56
CA HIS A 51 10.59 2.29 12.79
C HIS A 51 11.71 1.23 12.58
N GLY A 52 12.13 0.97 11.33
CA GLY A 52 13.18 0.02 10.95
C GLY A 52 13.69 0.30 9.52
N VAL A 53 14.70 1.17 9.44
CA VAL A 53 15.40 1.72 8.26
C VAL A 53 15.51 0.77 7.06
N ILE A 54 14.55 0.80 6.14
CA ILE A 54 14.74 0.31 4.76
C ILE A 54 14.01 1.27 3.81
N LYS A 55 14.77 2.04 3.03
CA LYS A 55 14.24 2.84 1.92
C LYS A 55 14.20 1.94 0.69
N PRO A 56 13.03 1.61 0.11
CA PRO A 56 13.01 1.15 -1.27
C PRO A 56 13.24 2.37 -2.16
N GLU A 57 14.52 2.65 -2.42
CA GLU A 57 14.96 3.42 -3.57
C GLU A 57 14.41 2.73 -4.82
N SER A 58 13.57 3.42 -5.59
CA SER A 58 12.96 2.96 -6.85
C SER A 58 11.59 2.25 -6.76
N TYR A 59 10.53 2.97 -6.38
CA TYR A 59 9.18 2.60 -6.84
C TYR A 59 9.02 2.94 -8.33
N LYS A 60 9.34 1.99 -9.21
CA LYS A 60 8.84 2.00 -10.59
C LYS A 60 7.44 1.40 -10.58
N LYS A 61 6.42 2.25 -10.76
CA LYS A 61 5.04 1.83 -11.03
C LYS A 61 5.08 0.93 -12.28
N PRO A 62 4.75 -0.38 -12.23
CA PRO A 62 4.51 -1.08 -13.47
C PRO A 62 3.24 -0.47 -14.08
N LYS A 63 3.41 -0.04 -15.33
CA LYS A 63 2.31 0.26 -16.25
C LYS A 63 1.53 -1.05 -16.43
N ASP A 64 0.28 -0.93 -16.87
CA ASP A 64 -0.61 -2.05 -17.21
C ASP A 64 -1.46 -2.59 -16.05
N HIS A 65 -2.53 -1.85 -15.77
CA HIS A 65 -3.85 -2.49 -15.83
C HIS A 65 -4.80 -1.50 -16.51
N GLU A 66 -4.82 -1.60 -17.84
CA GLU A 66 -5.83 -1.02 -18.71
C GLU A 66 -7.21 -1.43 -18.16
N THR A 67 -8.04 -0.44 -17.86
CA THR A 67 -9.46 -0.66 -17.58
C THR A 67 -10.12 -0.77 -18.94
N ILE A 68 -10.46 -1.99 -19.35
CA ILE A 68 -11.37 -2.25 -20.48
C ILE A 68 -12.80 -1.98 -20.00
#